data_AF-A0A5N7JXP3-F1
#
_entry.id   AF-A0A5N7JXP3-F1
#
_cell.length_a   1.000
_cell.length_b   1.000
_cell.length_c   1.000
_cell.angle_alpha   90.00
_cell.angle_beta   90.00
_cell.angle_gamma   90.00
#
_symmetry.space_group_name_H-M   'P 1'
#
loop_
_entity.id
_entity.type
_entity.pdbx_description
1 polymer ?
#
loop_
_entity_poly.entity_id
_entity_poly.type
_entity_poly.pdbx_seq_one_letter_code
_entity_poly.pdbx_strand_id
1 'polypeptide(L)'
;MSAFQTLKPSTLSRDEFVAAFADIYEHSPWVAEQAFDLGQDPSIDQIETLHQRMSDILLGADRTRQLALINAHPDLAGKAAVQGQLTQASTAEQAGAGIHQCSSEEFSRFTELNDAYKARFKFPFIMAVKGSNRHQILAAFETRIHNPADVEFNCALAEINKIALLRLLAL
;
A
#
# COMPACT_ATOMS: atom_id res chain seq x y z
N MET A 1 0.79 -8.23 20.11
CA MET A 1 0.17 -7.02 19.53
C MET A 1 0.99 -5.84 19.98
N SER A 2 1.31 -4.97 19.04
CA SER A 2 2.14 -3.78 19.20
C SER A 2 1.22 -2.59 19.45
N ALA A 3 1.49 -1.80 20.47
CA ALA A 3 0.74 -0.58 20.72
C ALA A 3 1.39 0.60 19.97
N PHE A 4 0.59 1.60 19.60
CA PHE A 4 1.11 2.89 19.13
C PHE A 4 1.94 3.55 20.23
N GLN A 5 3.09 4.12 19.85
CA GLN A 5 4.00 4.74 20.82
C GLN A 5 3.63 6.20 21.11
N THR A 6 3.14 6.90 20.09
CA THR A 6 2.93 8.36 20.10
C THR A 6 1.46 8.76 20.09
N LEU A 7 0.56 7.82 19.78
CA LEU A 7 -0.86 8.05 19.59
C LEU A 7 -1.69 7.09 20.44
N LYS A 8 -2.91 7.50 20.77
CA LYS A 8 -3.92 6.64 21.40
C LYS A 8 -5.23 6.71 20.61
N PRO A 9 -5.37 5.89 19.55
CA PRO A 9 -6.49 5.93 18.60
C PRO A 9 -7.86 5.98 19.25
N SER A 10 -8.08 5.24 20.34
CA SER A 10 -9.35 5.19 21.07
C SER A 10 -9.77 6.50 21.76
N THR A 11 -8.88 7.49 21.82
CA THR A 11 -9.14 8.79 22.48
C THR A 11 -9.18 9.97 21.52
N LEU A 12 -8.92 9.75 20.23
CA LEU A 12 -8.88 10.82 19.22
C LEU A 12 -10.31 11.23 18.83
N SER A 13 -10.52 12.52 18.57
CA SER A 13 -11.70 12.96 17.83
C SER A 13 -11.70 12.41 16.40
N ARG A 14 -12.83 12.51 15.69
CA ARG A 14 -12.94 12.02 14.30
C ARG A 14 -11.91 12.68 13.38
N ASP A 15 -11.76 14.00 13.50
CA ASP A 15 -10.86 14.77 12.65
C ASP A 15 -9.40 14.41 12.93
N GLU A 16 -9.02 14.25 14.21
CA GLU A 16 -7.67 13.83 14.60
C GLU A 16 -7.38 12.39 14.16
N PHE A 17 -8.35 11.49 14.28
CA PHE A 17 -8.21 10.10 13.85
C PHE A 17 -8.01 10.00 12.34
N VAL A 18 -8.88 10.66 11.56
CA VAL A 18 -8.76 10.66 10.09
C VAL A 18 -7.45 11.32 9.68
N ALA A 19 -7.05 12.44 10.29
CA ALA A 19 -5.77 13.08 9.99
C ALA A 19 -4.57 12.16 10.28
N ALA A 20 -4.61 11.37 11.36
CA ALA A 20 -3.53 10.45 11.71
C ALA A 20 -3.45 9.22 10.78
N PHE A 21 -4.58 8.75 10.24
CA PHE A 21 -4.66 7.47 9.53
C PHE A 21 -5.04 7.59 8.03
N ALA A 22 -5.27 8.80 7.50
CA ALA A 22 -5.70 9.03 6.11
C ALA A 22 -4.71 8.49 5.07
N ASP A 23 -3.42 8.54 5.36
CA ASP A 23 -2.36 8.12 4.44
C ASP A 23 -1.93 6.65 4.63
N ILE A 24 -2.60 5.89 5.51
CA ILE A 24 -2.33 4.44 5.66
C ILE A 24 -2.69 3.68 4.39
N TYR A 25 -3.73 4.11 3.68
CA TYR A 25 -4.06 3.63 2.34
C TYR A 25 -3.91 4.79 1.36
N GLU A 26 -3.12 4.60 0.31
CA GLU A 26 -2.74 5.69 -0.61
C GLU A 26 -3.96 6.45 -1.15
N HIS A 27 -3.99 7.76 -0.90
CA HIS A 27 -5.07 8.67 -1.28
C HIS A 27 -6.49 8.14 -0.99
N SER A 28 -6.64 7.38 0.10
CA SER A 28 -7.88 6.66 0.42
C SER A 28 -8.30 6.87 1.88
N PRO A 29 -8.59 8.14 2.30
CA PRO A 29 -8.95 8.46 3.68
C PRO A 29 -10.24 7.78 4.14
N TRP A 30 -11.09 7.36 3.19
CA TRP A 30 -12.35 6.66 3.45
C TRP A 30 -12.18 5.38 4.27
N VAL A 31 -11.00 4.74 4.26
CA VAL A 31 -10.74 3.56 5.08
C VAL A 31 -10.62 3.95 6.55
N ALA A 32 -9.92 5.05 6.84
CA ALA A 32 -9.80 5.60 8.19
C ALA A 32 -11.13 6.15 8.70
N GLU A 33 -11.88 6.86 7.85
CA GLU A 33 -13.22 7.35 8.16
C GLU A 33 -14.15 6.21 8.59
N GLN A 34 -14.23 5.14 7.79
CA GLN A 34 -15.07 3.98 8.14
C GLN A 34 -14.55 3.22 9.38
N ALA A 35 -13.23 3.16 9.58
CA ALA A 35 -12.66 2.51 10.76
C ALA A 35 -13.04 3.23 12.06
N PHE A 36 -13.15 4.56 12.01
CA PHE A 36 -13.67 5.38 13.10
C PHE A 36 -15.18 5.16 13.30
N ASP A 37 -15.94 5.13 12.20
CA ASP A 37 -17.41 5.01 12.25
C ASP A 37 -17.89 3.65 12.82
N LEU A 38 -17.01 2.62 12.86
CA LEU A 38 -17.25 1.36 13.59
C LEU A 38 -17.16 1.49 15.12
N GLY A 39 -16.83 2.67 15.62
CA GLY A 39 -16.71 2.99 17.04
C GLY A 39 -15.28 2.88 17.57
N GLN A 40 -15.05 3.49 18.72
CA GLN A 40 -13.75 3.52 19.38
C GLN A 40 -13.80 2.73 20.67
N ASP A 41 -12.94 1.74 20.79
CA ASP A 41 -12.72 0.98 22.01
C ASP A 41 -11.21 0.75 22.21
N PRO A 42 -10.71 0.47 23.43
CA PRO A 42 -9.28 0.37 23.67
C PRO A 42 -8.54 -0.68 22.83
N SER A 43 -9.23 -1.62 22.19
CA SER A 43 -8.59 -2.60 21.30
C SER A 43 -7.94 -1.96 20.08
N ILE A 44 -8.44 -0.83 19.58
CA ILE A 44 -7.84 -0.12 18.43
C ILE A 44 -6.56 0.64 18.79
N ASP A 45 -6.17 0.68 20.06
CA ASP A 45 -4.83 1.15 20.46
C ASP A 45 -3.74 0.12 20.11
N GLN A 46 -4.13 -1.11 19.74
CA GLN A 46 -3.24 -2.13 19.20
C GLN A 46 -3.19 -2.03 17.67
N ILE A 47 -1.98 -1.93 17.14
CA ILE A 47 -1.68 -1.77 15.71
C ILE A 47 -2.32 -2.89 14.89
N GLU A 48 -2.18 -4.14 15.30
CA GLU A 48 -2.71 -5.28 14.55
C GLU A 48 -4.24 -5.31 14.57
N THR A 49 -4.89 -4.85 15.65
CA THR A 49 -6.35 -4.74 15.72
C THR A 49 -6.87 -3.67 14.77
N LEU A 50 -6.25 -2.48 14.79
CA LEU A 50 -6.63 -1.41 13.86
C LEU A 50 -6.34 -1.81 12.41
N HIS A 51 -5.21 -2.46 12.15
CA HIS A 51 -4.86 -3.00 10.85
C HIS A 51 -5.90 -4.00 10.34
N GLN A 52 -6.28 -4.98 11.16
CA GLN A 52 -7.30 -5.98 10.79
C GLN A 52 -8.63 -5.29 10.45
N ARG A 53 -9.06 -4.35 11.30
CA ARG A 53 -10.29 -3.58 11.05
C ARG A 53 -10.25 -2.84 9.71
N MET A 54 -9.16 -2.15 9.42
CA MET A 54 -9.01 -1.42 8.15
C MET A 54 -8.91 -2.37 6.94
N SER A 55 -8.25 -3.53 7.11
CA SER A 55 -8.20 -4.58 6.09
C SER A 55 -9.58 -5.12 5.78
N ASP A 56 -10.41 -5.38 6.79
CA ASP A 56 -11.78 -5.87 6.61
C ASP A 56 -12.65 -4.83 5.87
N ILE A 57 -12.47 -3.54 6.18
CA ILE A 57 -13.12 -2.43 5.46
C ILE A 57 -12.71 -2.41 3.98
N LEU A 58 -11.41 -2.57 3.68
CA LEU A 58 -10.95 -2.63 2.30
C LEU A 58 -11.54 -3.83 1.56
N LEU A 59 -11.46 -5.02 2.15
CA LEU A 59 -11.93 -6.27 1.53
C LEU A 59 -13.45 -6.34 1.39
N GLY A 60 -14.19 -5.68 2.29
CA GLY A 60 -15.64 -5.56 2.24
C GLY A 60 -16.17 -4.45 1.33
N ALA A 61 -15.31 -3.54 0.86
CA ALA A 61 -15.71 -2.50 -0.08
C ALA A 61 -16.08 -3.08 -1.46
N ASP A 62 -16.90 -2.35 -2.21
CA ASP A 62 -17.22 -2.73 -3.58
C ASP A 62 -15.97 -2.72 -4.47
N ARG A 63 -16.02 -3.50 -5.56
CA ARG A 63 -14.88 -3.68 -6.46
C ARG A 63 -14.42 -2.37 -7.12
N THR A 64 -15.32 -1.39 -7.29
CA THR A 64 -14.95 -0.09 -7.85
C THR A 64 -14.11 0.72 -6.88
N ARG A 65 -14.45 0.74 -5.58
CA ARG A 65 -13.64 1.37 -4.54
C ARG A 65 -12.28 0.68 -4.36
N GLN A 66 -12.28 -0.65 -4.36
CA GLN A 66 -11.03 -1.43 -4.31
C GLN A 66 -10.11 -1.09 -5.49
N LEU A 67 -10.66 -1.08 -6.71
CA LEU A 67 -9.89 -0.73 -7.91
C LEU A 67 -9.39 0.72 -7.88
N ALA A 68 -10.21 1.66 -7.41
CA ALA A 68 -9.81 3.07 -7.26
C ALA A 68 -8.62 3.21 -6.32
N LEU A 69 -8.63 2.50 -5.18
CA LEU A 69 -7.52 2.48 -4.23
C LEU A 69 -6.26 1.83 -4.83
N ILE A 70 -6.40 0.71 -5.54
CA ILE A 70 -5.25 0.10 -6.24
C ILE A 70 -4.65 1.10 -7.23
N ASN A 71 -5.49 1.80 -8.01
CA ASN A 71 -5.03 2.79 -9.00
C ASN A 71 -4.48 4.08 -8.38
N ALA A 72 -4.77 4.37 -7.12
CA ALA A 72 -4.20 5.50 -6.42
C ALA A 72 -2.71 5.31 -6.09
N HIS A 73 -2.22 4.06 -6.11
CA HIS A 73 -0.83 3.77 -5.83
C HIS A 73 0.07 4.15 -7.02
N PRO A 74 1.22 4.80 -6.75
CA PRO A 74 2.19 5.10 -7.79
C PRO A 74 2.90 3.83 -8.28
N ASP A 75 3.43 3.90 -9.51
CA ASP A 75 4.23 2.82 -10.06
C ASP A 75 5.53 2.62 -9.28
N LEU A 76 5.83 1.35 -9.01
CA LEU A 76 7.08 0.92 -8.41
C LEU A 76 8.22 1.15 -9.42
N ALA A 77 9.25 1.89 -8.99
CA ALA A 77 10.33 2.36 -9.87
C ALA A 77 9.82 3.17 -11.09
N GLY A 78 8.66 3.82 -10.97
CA GLY A 78 8.10 4.66 -12.04
C GLY A 78 8.73 6.04 -12.13
N LYS A 79 8.23 6.85 -13.09
CA LYS A 79 8.66 8.24 -13.30
C LYS A 79 8.54 9.10 -12.03
N ALA A 80 7.49 8.89 -11.23
CA ALA A 80 7.29 9.60 -9.97
C ALA A 80 8.41 9.32 -8.95
N ALA A 81 8.92 8.09 -8.90
CA ALA A 81 10.06 7.72 -8.05
C ALA A 81 11.35 8.43 -8.51
N VAL A 82 11.61 8.43 -9.82
CA VAL A 82 12.79 9.10 -10.41
C VAL A 82 12.74 10.62 -10.22
N GLN A 83 11.56 11.21 -10.33
CA GLN A 83 11.37 12.65 -10.20
C GLN A 83 11.23 13.12 -8.74
N GLY A 84 11.28 12.21 -7.76
CA GLY A 84 11.12 12.53 -6.35
C GLY A 84 9.72 13.07 -6.00
N GLN A 85 8.69 12.63 -6.73
CA GLN A 85 7.30 13.08 -6.61
C GLN A 85 6.41 12.09 -5.84
N LEU A 86 7.01 11.08 -5.21
CA LEU A 86 6.29 10.14 -4.35
C LEU A 86 5.83 10.81 -3.05
N THR A 87 4.74 10.31 -2.47
CA THR A 87 4.36 10.65 -1.09
C THR A 87 5.47 10.27 -0.11
N GLN A 88 5.48 10.88 1.08
CA GLN A 88 6.48 10.56 2.11
C GLN A 88 6.46 9.08 2.47
N ALA A 89 5.28 8.47 2.58
CA ALA A 89 5.09 7.04 2.83
C ALA A 89 5.69 6.19 1.69
N SER A 90 5.32 6.48 0.43
CA SER A 90 5.85 5.76 -0.74
C SER A 90 7.37 5.91 -0.87
N THR A 91 7.93 7.07 -0.52
CA THR A 91 9.38 7.30 -0.51
C THR A 91 10.07 6.44 0.54
N ALA A 92 9.55 6.42 1.77
CA ALA A 92 10.10 5.62 2.87
C ALA A 92 10.06 4.12 2.58
N GLU A 93 8.98 3.64 1.94
CA GLU A 93 8.84 2.25 1.51
C GLU A 93 9.90 1.87 0.48
N GLN A 94 10.07 2.68 -0.57
CA GLN A 94 10.97 2.36 -1.68
C GLN A 94 12.45 2.60 -1.38
N ALA A 95 12.78 3.44 -0.38
CA ALA A 95 14.15 3.78 -0.03
C ALA A 95 15.00 2.54 0.30
N GLY A 96 14.43 1.56 1.01
CA GLY A 96 15.11 0.34 1.42
C GLY A 96 15.24 -0.73 0.32
N ALA A 97 14.50 -0.60 -0.78
CA ALA A 97 14.43 -1.62 -1.83
C ALA A 97 15.58 -1.56 -2.85
N GLY A 98 16.43 -0.54 -2.75
CA GLY A 98 17.55 -0.32 -3.69
C GLY A 98 17.10 0.13 -5.08
N ILE A 99 15.86 0.62 -5.24
CA ILE A 99 15.31 1.06 -6.53
C ILE A 99 16.12 2.23 -7.11
N HIS A 100 16.61 3.13 -6.26
CA HIS A 100 17.50 4.24 -6.64
C HIS A 100 18.87 3.78 -7.17
N GLN A 101 19.20 2.49 -7.05
CA GLN A 101 20.47 1.89 -7.50
C GLN A 101 20.29 1.04 -8.76
N CYS A 102 19.11 1.10 -9.40
CA CYS A 102 18.88 0.35 -10.64
C CYS A 102 19.81 0.87 -11.75
N SER A 103 20.35 -0.05 -12.56
CA SER A 103 21.00 0.31 -13.82
C SER A 103 19.97 0.82 -14.84
N SER A 104 20.45 1.39 -15.95
CA SER A 104 19.61 1.78 -17.09
C SER A 104 18.77 0.61 -17.62
N GLU A 105 19.36 -0.57 -17.71
CA GLU A 105 18.73 -1.79 -18.21
C GLU A 105 17.64 -2.27 -17.25
N GLU A 106 17.92 -2.24 -15.95
CA GLU A 106 16.95 -2.61 -14.91
C GLU A 106 15.77 -1.64 -14.87
N PHE A 107 16.03 -0.35 -15.03
CA PHE A 107 14.98 0.66 -15.11
C PHE A 107 14.11 0.49 -16.37
N SER A 108 14.73 0.18 -17.52
CA SER A 108 14.01 -0.18 -18.74
C SER A 108 13.12 -1.39 -18.50
N ARG A 109 13.65 -2.41 -17.81
CA ARG A 109 12.90 -3.63 -17.48
C ARG A 109 11.70 -3.36 -16.56
N PHE A 110 11.87 -2.52 -15.53
CA PHE A 110 10.75 -2.07 -14.71
C PHE A 110 9.68 -1.33 -15.52
N THR A 111 10.10 -0.48 -16.46
CA THR A 111 9.17 0.27 -17.31
C THR A 111 8.37 -0.68 -18.20
N GLU A 112 9.04 -1.60 -18.90
CA GLU A 112 8.39 -2.62 -19.74
C GLU A 112 7.40 -3.48 -18.95
N LEU A 113 7.79 -3.93 -17.76
CA LEU A 113 6.96 -4.77 -16.90
C LEU A 113 5.75 -3.99 -16.36
N ASN A 114 5.92 -2.74 -15.94
CA ASN A 114 4.81 -1.87 -15.53
C ASN A 114 3.80 -1.68 -16.68
N ASP A 115 4.28 -1.37 -17.88
CA ASP A 115 3.43 -1.16 -19.05
C ASP A 115 2.66 -2.43 -19.43
N ALA A 116 3.36 -3.58 -19.48
CA ALA A 116 2.74 -4.88 -19.77
C ALA A 116 1.71 -5.26 -18.70
N TYR A 117 2.03 -5.02 -17.42
CA TYR A 117 1.15 -5.31 -16.30
C TYR A 117 -0.13 -4.48 -16.37
N LYS A 118 -0.01 -3.16 -16.58
CA LYS A 118 -1.16 -2.27 -16.75
C LYS A 118 -1.99 -2.61 -17.98
N ALA A 119 -1.34 -2.97 -19.09
CA ALA A 119 -2.04 -3.37 -20.30
C ALA A 119 -2.91 -4.61 -20.06
N ARG A 120 -2.43 -5.57 -19.27
CA ARG A 120 -3.13 -6.82 -18.93
C ARG A 120 -4.20 -6.62 -17.86
N PHE A 121 -3.85 -6.06 -16.71
CA PHE A 121 -4.70 -6.07 -15.52
C PHE A 121 -5.49 -4.77 -15.32
N LYS A 122 -5.13 -3.68 -16.01
CA LYS A 122 -5.76 -2.36 -15.92
C LYS A 122 -5.60 -1.67 -14.56
N PHE A 123 -4.59 -2.07 -13.79
CA PHE A 123 -4.16 -1.43 -12.54
C PHE A 123 -2.64 -1.60 -12.36
N PRO A 124 -1.97 -0.77 -11.52
CA PRO A 124 -0.52 -0.85 -11.30
C PRO A 124 -0.10 -2.11 -10.54
N PHE A 125 1.17 -2.50 -10.69
CA PHE A 125 1.74 -3.57 -9.89
C PHE A 125 2.02 -3.08 -8.47
N ILE A 126 1.45 -3.77 -7.48
CA ILE A 126 1.64 -3.45 -6.06
C ILE A 126 2.40 -4.56 -5.36
N MET A 127 3.41 -4.20 -4.59
CA MET A 127 4.17 -5.11 -3.75
C MET A 127 4.70 -4.37 -2.53
N ALA A 128 4.59 -4.95 -1.35
CA ALA A 128 5.25 -4.45 -0.16
C ALA A 128 6.76 -4.69 -0.29
N VAL A 129 7.53 -3.61 -0.50
CA VAL A 129 8.95 -3.70 -0.83
C VAL A 129 9.91 -3.69 0.36
N LYS A 130 9.41 -3.45 1.59
CA LYS A 130 10.25 -3.44 2.79
C LYS A 130 10.90 -4.81 3.00
N GLY A 131 12.23 -4.84 3.08
CA GLY A 131 13.00 -6.08 3.21
C GLY A 131 13.19 -6.87 1.90
N SER A 132 12.63 -6.37 0.78
CA SER A 132 12.91 -6.88 -0.56
C SER A 132 14.03 -6.07 -1.20
N ASN A 133 14.65 -6.63 -2.24
CA ASN A 133 15.55 -5.90 -3.14
C ASN A 133 15.00 -5.82 -4.56
N ARG A 134 15.54 -4.92 -5.37
CA ARG A 134 15.16 -4.72 -6.78
C ARG A 134 15.08 -6.00 -7.63
N HIS A 135 15.96 -6.98 -7.43
CA HIS A 135 15.89 -8.27 -8.16
C HIS A 135 14.69 -9.11 -7.74
N GLN A 136 14.38 -9.16 -6.45
CA GLN A 136 13.20 -9.87 -5.94
C GLN A 136 11.90 -9.24 -6.45
N ILE A 137 11.87 -7.91 -6.58
CA ILE A 137 10.70 -7.20 -7.13
C ILE A 137 10.52 -7.52 -8.61
N LEU A 138 11.61 -7.51 -9.41
CA LEU A 138 11.56 -7.94 -10.82
C LEU A 138 11.09 -9.40 -10.96
N ALA A 139 11.62 -10.31 -10.14
CA ALA A 139 11.19 -11.71 -10.15
C ALA A 139 9.71 -11.88 -9.76
N ALA A 140 9.21 -11.06 -8.83
CA ALA A 140 7.80 -11.05 -8.45
C ALA A 140 6.91 -10.56 -9.60
N PHE A 141 7.32 -9.52 -10.34
CA PHE A 141 6.65 -9.09 -11.57
C PHE A 141 6.56 -10.23 -12.58
N GLU A 142 7.69 -10.86 -12.88
CA GLU A 142 7.77 -11.92 -13.90
C GLU A 142 6.96 -13.16 -13.52
N THR A 143 6.78 -13.42 -12.23
CA THR A 143 5.90 -14.49 -11.77
C THR A 143 4.43 -14.08 -11.89
N ARG A 144 4.08 -12.90 -11.35
CA ARG A 144 2.69 -12.45 -11.19
C ARG A 144 2.04 -11.99 -12.49
N ILE A 145 2.83 -11.57 -13.48
CA ILE A 145 2.31 -11.20 -14.80
C ILE A 145 1.52 -12.33 -15.47
N HIS A 146 1.76 -13.58 -15.07
CA HIS A 146 1.07 -14.76 -15.61
C HIS A 146 -0.21 -15.13 -14.85
N ASN A 147 -0.51 -14.49 -13.73
CA ASN A 147 -1.67 -14.83 -12.90
C ASN A 147 -3.02 -14.58 -13.63
N PRO A 148 -4.07 -15.35 -13.29
CA PRO A 148 -5.43 -14.98 -13.63
C PRO A 148 -5.81 -13.62 -13.02
N ALA A 149 -6.64 -12.84 -13.72
CA ALA A 149 -6.95 -11.46 -13.31
C ALA A 149 -7.54 -11.35 -11.90
N ASP A 150 -8.43 -12.25 -11.50
CA ASP A 150 -9.01 -12.23 -10.15
C ASP A 150 -8.01 -12.64 -9.06
N VAL A 151 -7.11 -13.57 -9.37
CA VAL A 151 -6.01 -13.95 -8.46
C VAL A 151 -5.08 -12.75 -8.25
N GLU A 152 -4.74 -12.05 -9.32
CA GLU A 152 -3.85 -10.89 -9.24
C GLU A 152 -4.50 -9.70 -8.53
N PHE A 153 -5.78 -9.46 -8.75
CA PHE A 153 -6.53 -8.42 -8.04
C PHE A 153 -6.51 -8.67 -6.53
N ASN A 154 -6.77 -9.89 -6.10
CA ASN A 154 -6.69 -10.26 -4.68
C ASN A 154 -5.26 -10.19 -4.14
N CYS A 155 -4.26 -10.54 -4.96
CA CYS A 155 -2.85 -10.39 -4.61
C CYS A 155 -2.49 -8.91 -4.38
N ALA A 156 -2.95 -8.00 -5.24
CA ALA A 156 -2.73 -6.57 -5.08
C ALA A 156 -3.35 -6.04 -3.77
N LEU A 157 -4.58 -6.43 -3.44
CA LEU A 157 -5.21 -6.06 -2.16
C LEU A 157 -4.42 -6.61 -0.95
N ALA A 158 -3.91 -7.84 -1.03
CA ALA A 158 -3.09 -8.42 0.03
C ALA A 158 -1.77 -7.66 0.21
N GLU A 159 -1.12 -7.24 -0.87
CA GLU A 159 0.10 -6.43 -0.82
C GLU A 159 -0.17 -5.03 -0.25
N ILE A 160 -1.31 -4.42 -0.60
CA ILE A 160 -1.76 -3.14 -0.01
C ILE A 160 -1.96 -3.28 1.49
N ASN A 161 -2.60 -4.36 1.96
CA ASN A 161 -2.76 -4.61 3.40
C ASN A 161 -1.40 -4.79 4.11
N LYS A 162 -0.40 -5.41 3.46
CA LYS A 162 0.96 -5.46 4.02
C LYS A 162 1.58 -4.08 4.12
N ILE A 163 1.44 -3.24 3.09
CA ILE A 163 1.91 -1.85 3.08
C ILE A 163 1.25 -1.06 4.23
N ALA A 164 -0.07 -1.18 4.38
CA ALA A 164 -0.83 -0.52 5.44
C ALA A 164 -0.30 -0.89 6.84
N LEU A 165 -0.02 -2.18 7.10
CA LEU A 165 0.58 -2.61 8.36
C LEU A 165 1.96 -1.97 8.60
N LEU A 166 2.79 -1.92 7.56
CA LEU A 166 4.12 -1.30 7.65
C LEU A 166 4.05 0.20 7.94
N ARG A 167 3.06 0.90 7.38
CA ARG A 167 2.79 2.32 7.67
C ARG A 167 2.32 2.50 9.11
N LEU A 168 1.39 1.67 9.59
CA LEU A 168 0.92 1.72 10.98
C LEU A 168 2.05 1.46 11.99
N LEU A 169 2.94 0.51 11.70
CA LEU A 169 4.12 0.21 12.54
C LEU A 169 5.15 1.35 12.58
N ALA A 170 5.05 2.33 11.69
CA ALA A 170 5.94 3.49 11.64
C ALA A 170 5.37 4.72 12.38
N LEU A 171 4.16 4.65 12.94
CA LEU A 171 3.51 5.67 13.77
C LEU A 171 3.76 5.45 15.26
#